data_AF-A0A3B9G6W3-F1
#
_entry.id   AF-A0A3B9G6W3-F1
#
_cell.length_a   1.000
_cell.length_b   1.000
_cell.length_c   1.000
_cell.angle_alpha   90.00
_cell.angle_beta   90.00
_cell.angle_gamma   90.00
#
_symmetry.space_group_name_H-M   'P 1'
#
loop_
_entity.id
_entity.type
_entity.pdbx_description
1 polymer ?
#
loop_
_entity_poly.entity_id
_entity_poly.type
_entity_poly.pdbx_seq_one_letter_code
_entity_poly.pdbx_strand_id
1 'polypeptide(L)'
;MKKFLTAAFVIAASVASLHGATEARILIVTDEDTFTGWMMDATKSKFLWRETQETLVKREQSLLSCTVYFLQAPEFTEALELYKSRNYRDAAPKFAACAEEYDKLIEVKGNPSTMASFYEMECYRRLEDLEKLSELAAKFEPENLLYKFQKKQYEMYGVFWDAVRTKSWNRLNAICRDEKWRGAKLPGNLRGQISYCHGLALEGAGQPVKALNAYNNAFVADFAASEEITRKSALNCLRIILDHEDVKTAMDLYSTEDYSDESNGAALIKEATGLLKLWDKVLGSGESVPSKYKTFLKYPPKNR
;
A
#
# COMPACT_ATOMS: atom_id res chain seq x y z
N MET A 1 26.54 -11.38 55.47
CA MET A 1 25.18 -11.89 55.78
C MET A 1 24.17 -10.78 55.49
N LYS A 2 23.06 -11.15 54.84
CA LYS A 2 21.85 -10.36 54.52
C LYS A 2 21.98 -9.40 53.32
N LYS A 3 21.07 -9.35 52.35
CA LYS A 3 19.96 -10.21 51.87
C LYS A 3 19.62 -9.61 50.49
N PHE A 4 19.48 -10.45 49.46
CA PHE A 4 18.90 -10.06 48.17
C PHE A 4 17.45 -9.62 48.37
N LEU A 5 17.03 -8.55 47.70
CA LEU A 5 15.63 -8.26 47.44
C LEU A 5 15.50 -7.61 46.06
N THR A 6 15.23 -8.50 45.11
CA THR A 6 14.64 -8.25 43.80
C THR A 6 13.32 -7.53 43.98
N ALA A 7 13.13 -6.38 43.32
CA ALA A 7 11.82 -5.78 43.12
C ALA A 7 11.68 -5.42 41.65
N ALA A 8 11.05 -6.33 40.91
CA ALA A 8 10.55 -6.08 39.57
C ALA A 8 9.34 -5.14 39.69
N PHE A 9 9.46 -3.92 39.17
CA PHE A 9 8.35 -3.01 38.97
C PHE A 9 7.96 -3.08 37.50
N VAL A 10 7.10 -4.04 37.15
CA VAL A 10 6.31 -3.98 35.92
C VAL A 10 5.01 -3.27 36.30
N ILE A 11 4.94 -1.96 36.06
CA ILE A 11 3.66 -1.26 36.02
C ILE A 11 3.19 -1.35 34.58
N ALA A 12 2.44 -2.40 34.27
CA ALA A 12 1.48 -2.35 33.17
C ALA A 12 0.27 -1.55 33.69
N ALA A 13 0.33 -0.22 33.56
CA ALA A 13 -0.85 0.60 33.73
C ALA A 13 -1.64 0.54 32.42
N SER A 14 -2.56 -0.41 32.33
CA SER A 14 -3.69 -0.29 31.40
C SER A 14 -4.56 0.86 31.90
N VAL A 15 -4.30 2.07 31.40
CA VAL A 15 -5.19 3.21 31.57
C VAL A 15 -6.42 2.92 30.71
N ALA A 16 -7.48 2.44 31.36
CA ALA A 16 -8.80 2.48 30.78
C ALA A 16 -9.16 3.95 30.55
N SER A 17 -9.30 4.35 29.28
CA SER A 17 -9.75 5.68 28.89
C SER A 17 -11.19 5.89 29.37
N LEU A 18 -11.34 6.77 30.37
CA LEU A 18 -12.62 7.43 30.60
C LEU A 18 -12.96 8.23 29.33
N HIS A 19 -14.19 8.07 28.85
CA HIS A 19 -14.71 8.61 27.60
C HIS A 19 -14.72 10.15 27.57
N GLY A 20 -13.56 10.74 27.31
CA GLY A 20 -13.37 12.06 26.71
C GLY A 20 -12.57 11.87 25.42
N ALA A 21 -12.85 12.66 24.39
CA ALA A 21 -12.09 12.60 23.14
C ALA A 21 -10.59 12.75 23.43
N THR A 22 -9.79 11.80 22.96
CA THR A 22 -8.35 11.80 23.19
C THR A 22 -7.74 13.02 22.52
N GLU A 23 -7.01 13.80 23.29
CA GLU A 23 -6.33 15.00 22.78
C GLU A 23 -5.09 14.58 22.00
N ALA A 24 -4.81 15.24 20.88
CA ALA A 24 -3.64 14.91 20.09
C ALA A 24 -2.43 15.66 20.62
N ARG A 25 -1.32 14.94 20.85
CA ARG A 25 -0.07 15.57 21.25
C ARG A 25 0.52 16.35 20.06
N ILE A 26 0.91 17.59 20.30
CA ILE A 26 1.37 18.52 19.26
C ILE A 26 2.69 19.19 19.64
N LEU A 27 3.44 19.56 18.60
CA LEU A 27 4.55 20.50 18.62
C LEU A 27 4.11 21.76 17.88
N ILE A 28 4.15 22.90 18.56
CA ILE A 28 3.80 24.21 18.00
C ILE A 28 5.11 24.95 17.77
N VAL A 29 5.39 25.32 16.53
CA VAL A 29 6.58 26.08 16.15
C VAL A 29 6.14 27.46 15.70
N THR A 30 6.64 28.48 16.39
CA THR A 30 6.47 29.90 16.04
C THR A 30 7.81 30.46 15.56
N ASP A 31 7.85 31.72 15.13
CA ASP A 31 9.09 32.37 14.72
C ASP A 31 10.07 32.56 15.90
N GLU A 32 9.56 32.65 17.13
CA GLU A 32 10.34 32.98 18.33
C GLU A 32 10.62 31.76 19.22
N ASP A 33 9.69 30.80 19.27
CA ASP A 33 9.72 29.71 20.25
C ASP A 33 9.03 28.43 19.76
N THR A 34 9.28 27.33 20.47
CA THR A 34 8.70 26.01 20.22
C THR A 34 8.09 25.43 21.48
N PHE A 35 6.82 25.05 21.39
CA PHE A 35 6.05 24.51 22.51
C PHE A 35 5.59 23.09 22.23
N THR A 36 5.40 22.30 23.28
CA THR A 36 4.67 21.03 23.19
C THR A 36 3.40 21.11 24.00
N GLY A 37 2.36 20.40 23.56
CA GLY A 37 1.08 20.39 24.23
C GLY A 37 0.11 19.37 23.66
N TRP A 38 -1.15 19.54 24.01
CA TRP A 38 -2.25 18.67 23.66
C TRP A 38 -3.36 19.50 23.02
N MET A 39 -3.66 19.21 21.75
CA MET A 39 -4.73 19.84 20.99
C MET A 39 -6.06 19.18 21.34
N MET A 40 -7.02 20.00 21.72
CA MET A 40 -8.35 19.57 22.13
C MET A 40 -9.38 19.70 21.01
N ASP A 41 -9.26 20.76 20.22
CA ASP A 41 -10.21 21.13 19.18
C ASP A 41 -9.55 22.06 18.17
N ALA A 42 -10.06 22.09 16.95
CA ALA A 42 -9.53 22.95 15.91
C ALA A 42 -10.57 23.36 14.87
N THR A 43 -10.29 24.50 14.26
CA THR A 43 -10.97 25.04 13.09
C THR A 43 -9.93 25.36 12.02
N LYS A 44 -10.37 25.77 10.83
CA LYS A 44 -9.47 26.17 9.73
C LYS A 44 -8.52 27.32 10.06
N SER A 45 -8.81 28.13 11.09
CA SER A 45 -8.04 29.33 11.43
C SER A 45 -7.39 29.30 12.81
N LYS A 46 -7.92 28.51 13.75
CA LYS A 46 -7.47 28.49 15.14
C LYS A 46 -7.60 27.10 15.75
N PHE A 47 -6.84 26.85 16.80
CA PHE A 47 -6.92 25.63 17.60
C PHE A 47 -6.87 25.92 19.11
N LEU A 48 -7.50 25.03 19.87
CA LEU A 48 -7.54 25.03 21.32
C LEU A 48 -6.57 23.98 21.85
N TRP A 49 -5.68 24.36 22.75
CA TRP A 49 -4.66 23.45 23.29
C TRP A 49 -4.34 23.73 24.76
N ARG A 50 -3.62 22.80 25.39
CA ARG A 50 -3.09 22.92 26.74
C ARG A 50 -1.71 22.28 26.87
N GLU A 51 -0.91 22.73 27.83
CA GLU A 51 0.48 22.26 28.00
C GLU A 51 0.55 20.80 28.47
N THR A 52 -0.33 20.42 29.41
CA THR A 52 -0.42 19.06 29.96
C THR A 52 -1.87 18.58 29.99
N GLN A 53 -2.11 17.28 30.03
CA GLN A 53 -3.48 16.73 30.13
C GLN A 53 -4.15 17.00 31.48
N GLU A 54 -3.37 17.42 32.48
CA GLU A 54 -3.88 17.67 33.83
C GLU A 54 -4.31 19.13 34.03
N THR A 55 -3.78 20.06 33.25
CA THR A 55 -4.14 21.47 33.40
C THR A 55 -5.53 21.77 32.85
N LEU A 56 -6.26 22.64 33.57
CA LEU A 56 -7.54 23.21 33.13
C LEU A 56 -7.36 24.48 32.30
N VAL A 57 -6.13 25.01 32.24
CA VAL A 57 -5.81 26.21 31.46
C VAL A 57 -5.77 25.86 29.98
N LYS A 58 -6.74 26.40 29.24
CA LYS A 58 -6.84 26.25 27.78
C LYS A 58 -6.32 27.51 27.10
N ARG A 59 -5.56 27.31 26.03
CA ARG A 59 -4.99 28.36 25.20
C ARG A 59 -5.57 28.27 23.80
N GLU A 60 -5.93 29.41 23.23
CA GLU A 60 -6.32 29.52 21.82
C GLU A 60 -5.14 30.08 21.03
N GLN A 61 -4.85 29.48 19.87
CA GLN A 61 -3.75 29.92 19.00
C GLN A 61 -4.22 29.97 17.54
N SER A 62 -3.73 30.96 16.79
CA SER A 62 -4.00 31.10 15.36
C SER A 62 -3.07 30.21 14.53
N LEU A 63 -3.64 29.40 13.62
CA LEU A 63 -2.89 28.60 12.65
C LEU A 63 -2.11 29.45 11.63
N LEU A 64 -2.44 30.74 11.49
CA LEU A 64 -1.68 31.66 10.62
C LEU A 64 -0.37 32.13 11.26
N SER A 65 -0.23 31.97 12.58
CA SER A 65 0.92 32.47 13.36
C SER A 65 1.94 31.41 13.75
N CYS A 66 1.69 30.14 13.39
CA CYS A 66 2.53 29.03 13.78
C CYS A 66 2.40 27.84 12.82
N THR A 67 3.38 26.95 12.84
CA THR A 67 3.28 25.61 12.25
C THR A 67 2.99 24.60 13.35
N VAL A 68 2.02 23.71 13.12
CA VAL A 68 1.67 22.64 14.05
C VAL A 68 2.11 21.30 13.47
N TYR A 69 2.80 20.50 14.28
CA TYR A 69 3.11 19.11 13.98
C TYR A 69 2.44 18.21 14.99
N PHE A 70 1.70 17.20 14.51
CA PHE A 70 1.17 16.16 15.36
C PHE A 70 2.25 15.14 15.67
N LEU A 71 2.45 14.88 16.97
CA LEU A 71 3.23 13.75 17.41
C LEU A 71 2.39 12.48 17.26
N GLN A 72 3.02 11.40 16.81
CA GLN A 72 2.30 10.18 16.45
C GLN A 72 1.55 9.59 17.65
N ALA A 73 0.25 9.37 17.47
CA ALA A 73 -0.62 8.77 18.47
C ALA A 73 -0.28 7.28 18.70
N PRO A 74 -0.38 6.76 19.93
CA PRO A 74 -0.19 5.33 20.21
C PRO A 74 -1.09 4.42 19.35
N GLU A 75 -2.36 4.78 19.19
CA GLU A 75 -3.38 4.04 18.44
C GLU A 75 -3.02 3.97 16.95
N PHE A 76 -2.52 5.08 16.40
CA PHE A 76 -1.97 5.10 15.05
C PHE A 76 -0.73 4.20 14.93
N THR A 77 0.13 4.19 15.94
CA THR A 77 1.36 3.37 15.95
C THR A 77 1.01 1.89 15.92
N GLU A 78 0.05 1.45 16.74
CA GLU A 78 -0.44 0.06 16.71
C GLU A 78 -0.97 -0.34 15.35
N ALA A 79 -1.81 0.50 14.73
CA ALA A 79 -2.34 0.25 13.39
C ALA A 79 -1.21 0.18 12.35
N LEU A 80 -0.21 1.05 12.47
CA LEU A 80 0.93 1.10 11.56
C LEU A 80 1.83 -0.14 11.68
N GLU A 81 2.00 -0.72 12.87
CA GLU A 81 2.75 -1.97 13.04
C GLU A 81 2.04 -3.16 12.38
N LEU A 82 0.70 -3.23 12.46
CA LEU A 82 -0.07 -4.22 11.69
C LEU A 82 0.08 -3.99 10.18
N TYR A 83 0.02 -2.73 9.73
CA TYR A 83 0.23 -2.39 8.33
C TYR A 83 1.62 -2.80 7.82
N LYS A 84 2.67 -2.49 8.58
CA LYS A 84 4.06 -2.85 8.25
C LYS A 84 4.30 -4.36 8.26
N SER A 85 3.62 -5.09 9.14
CA SER A 85 3.61 -6.56 9.16
C SER A 85 2.69 -7.19 8.12
N ARG A 86 2.12 -6.38 7.21
CA ARG A 86 1.25 -6.79 6.09
C ARG A 86 -0.09 -7.38 6.53
N ASN A 87 -0.48 -7.15 7.78
CA ASN A 87 -1.79 -7.52 8.29
C ASN A 87 -2.79 -6.38 8.03
N TYR A 88 -3.10 -6.15 6.75
CA TYR A 88 -3.98 -5.06 6.32
C TYR A 88 -5.41 -5.22 6.81
N ARG A 89 -5.85 -6.47 7.01
CA ARG A 89 -7.20 -6.80 7.47
C ARG A 89 -7.44 -6.32 8.90
N ASP A 90 -6.45 -6.50 9.78
CA ASP A 90 -6.55 -6.06 11.16
C ASP A 90 -6.10 -4.59 11.33
N ALA A 91 -5.24 -4.09 10.45
CA ALA A 91 -4.82 -2.69 10.45
C ALA A 91 -5.97 -1.72 10.07
N ALA A 92 -6.76 -2.06 9.05
CA ALA A 92 -7.85 -1.21 8.57
C ALA A 92 -8.83 -0.73 9.67
N PRO A 93 -9.45 -1.61 10.48
CA PRO A 93 -10.37 -1.17 11.53
C PRO A 93 -9.69 -0.36 12.63
N LYS A 94 -8.39 -0.57 12.91
CA LYS A 94 -7.65 0.25 13.87
C LYS A 94 -7.37 1.66 13.33
N PHE A 95 -7.07 1.79 12.04
CA PHE A 95 -6.98 3.11 11.42
C PHE A 95 -8.33 3.84 11.41
N ALA A 96 -9.42 3.13 11.10
CA ALA A 96 -10.76 3.71 11.17
C ALA A 96 -11.10 4.24 12.58
N ALA A 97 -10.80 3.45 13.62
CA ALA A 97 -11.00 3.86 15.01
C ALA A 97 -10.16 5.09 15.40
N CYS A 98 -8.89 5.13 14.98
CA CYS A 98 -8.02 6.29 15.17
C CYS A 98 -8.55 7.52 14.41
N ALA A 99 -9.14 7.34 13.22
CA ALA A 99 -9.74 8.42 12.48
C ALA A 99 -10.95 9.03 13.21
N GLU A 100 -11.82 8.18 13.75
CA GLU A 100 -12.99 8.61 14.54
C GLU A 100 -12.57 9.31 15.84
N GLU A 101 -11.56 8.79 16.53
CA GLU A 101 -11.05 9.34 17.79
C GLU A 101 -10.55 10.79 17.66
N TYR A 102 -9.96 11.14 16.51
CA TYR A 102 -9.37 12.46 16.25
C TYR A 102 -10.15 13.32 15.24
N ASP A 103 -11.41 12.98 14.93
CA ASP A 103 -12.21 13.64 13.89
C ASP A 103 -12.37 15.17 14.09
N LYS A 104 -12.39 15.62 15.35
CA LYS A 104 -12.45 17.06 15.70
C LYS A 104 -11.27 17.88 15.17
N LEU A 105 -10.18 17.22 14.80
CA LEU A 105 -8.95 17.85 14.35
C LEU A 105 -8.84 17.86 12.82
N ILE A 106 -9.87 17.38 12.10
CA ILE A 106 -9.84 17.18 10.64
C ILE A 106 -9.46 18.45 9.86
N GLU A 107 -9.77 19.62 10.40
CA GLU A 107 -9.51 20.93 9.79
C GLU A 107 -8.03 21.36 9.85
N VAL A 108 -7.18 20.66 10.59
CA VAL A 108 -5.74 20.94 10.68
C VAL A 108 -4.98 20.04 9.74
N LYS A 109 -4.14 20.63 8.90
CA LYS A 109 -3.31 19.84 7.98
C LYS A 109 -2.41 18.85 8.73
N GLY A 110 -2.40 17.60 8.30
CA GLY A 110 -1.63 16.52 8.88
C GLY A 110 -2.16 15.97 10.19
N ASN A 111 -3.42 16.27 10.52
CA ASN A 111 -4.05 15.73 11.71
C ASN A 111 -4.08 14.19 11.70
N PRO A 112 -4.13 13.56 12.89
CA PRO A 112 -4.12 12.11 13.00
C PRO A 112 -5.29 11.46 12.28
N SER A 113 -6.47 12.10 12.22
CA SER A 113 -7.65 11.54 11.59
C SER A 113 -7.52 11.40 10.07
N THR A 114 -7.08 12.45 9.38
CA THR A 114 -6.79 12.41 7.94
C THR A 114 -5.67 11.41 7.63
N MET A 115 -4.62 11.37 8.46
CA MET A 115 -3.53 10.43 8.27
C MET A 115 -4.02 8.98 8.45
N ALA A 116 -4.83 8.70 9.47
CA ALA A 116 -5.38 7.37 9.72
C ALA A 116 -6.32 6.93 8.59
N SER A 117 -7.25 7.79 8.19
CA SER A 117 -8.15 7.56 7.05
C SER A 117 -7.40 7.26 5.75
N PHE A 118 -6.26 7.92 5.51
CA PHE A 118 -5.40 7.61 4.35
C PHE A 118 -4.83 6.18 4.42
N TYR A 119 -4.35 5.75 5.58
CA TYR A 119 -3.82 4.40 5.74
C TYR A 119 -4.91 3.32 5.76
N GLU A 120 -6.11 3.64 6.24
CA GLU A 120 -7.29 2.78 6.07
C GLU A 120 -7.57 2.51 4.59
N MET A 121 -7.60 3.56 3.76
CA MET A 121 -7.74 3.41 2.31
C MET A 121 -6.60 2.59 1.69
N GLU A 122 -5.34 2.81 2.11
CA GLU A 122 -4.22 1.98 1.64
C GLU A 122 -4.40 0.49 2.01
N CYS A 123 -4.93 0.17 3.20
CA CYS A 123 -5.26 -1.21 3.55
C CYS A 123 -6.24 -1.81 2.55
N TYR A 124 -7.36 -1.14 2.26
CA TYR A 124 -8.36 -1.66 1.33
C TYR A 124 -7.85 -1.72 -0.11
N ARG A 125 -7.00 -0.78 -0.55
CA ARG A 125 -6.29 -0.89 -1.84
C ARG A 125 -5.45 -2.16 -1.90
N ARG A 126 -4.65 -2.43 -0.86
CA ARG A 126 -3.77 -3.62 -0.79
C ARG A 126 -4.53 -4.93 -0.71
N LEU A 127 -5.68 -4.91 -0.03
CA LEU A 127 -6.61 -6.04 0.02
C LEU A 127 -7.43 -6.21 -1.28
N GLU A 128 -7.37 -5.25 -2.20
CA GLU A 128 -8.23 -5.14 -3.38
C GLU A 128 -9.73 -5.12 -3.06
N ASP A 129 -10.10 -4.63 -1.89
CA ASP A 129 -11.49 -4.26 -1.59
C ASP A 129 -11.78 -2.88 -2.19
N LEU A 130 -11.95 -2.87 -3.52
CA LEU A 130 -12.05 -1.64 -4.29
C LEU A 130 -13.38 -0.92 -4.08
N GLU A 131 -14.45 -1.64 -3.74
CA GLU A 131 -15.72 -1.01 -3.38
C GLU A 131 -15.58 -0.23 -2.08
N LYS A 132 -14.99 -0.84 -1.04
CA LYS A 132 -14.76 -0.14 0.22
C LYS A 132 -13.81 1.04 0.05
N LEU A 133 -12.74 0.88 -0.75
CA LEU A 133 -11.85 1.98 -1.11
C LEU A 133 -12.61 3.15 -1.76
N SER A 134 -13.52 2.85 -2.71
CA SER A 134 -14.31 3.87 -3.40
C SER A 134 -15.26 4.60 -2.44
N GLU A 135 -15.90 3.88 -1.51
CA GLU A 135 -16.79 4.46 -0.50
C GLU A 135 -16.05 5.43 0.43
N LEU A 136 -14.86 5.06 0.88
CA LEU A 136 -14.03 5.88 1.77
C LEU A 136 -13.48 7.09 1.02
N ALA A 137 -12.95 6.89 -0.20
CA ALA A 137 -12.40 7.97 -1.02
C ALA A 137 -13.46 9.04 -1.32
N ALA A 138 -14.73 8.67 -1.51
CA ALA A 138 -15.81 9.62 -1.78
C ALA A 138 -16.06 10.65 -0.65
N LYS A 139 -15.64 10.33 0.58
CA LYS A 139 -15.83 11.18 1.77
C LYS A 139 -14.53 11.81 2.26
N PHE A 140 -13.41 11.50 1.61
CA PHE A 140 -12.09 11.88 2.09
C PHE A 140 -11.70 13.28 1.62
N GLU A 141 -11.14 14.09 2.52
CA GLU A 141 -10.62 15.42 2.22
C GLU A 141 -9.10 15.39 2.01
N PRO A 142 -8.59 15.35 0.76
CA PRO A 142 -7.16 15.19 0.50
C PRO A 142 -6.33 16.44 0.79
N GLU A 143 -6.95 17.60 1.03
CA GLU A 143 -6.21 18.84 1.25
C GLU A 143 -5.38 18.83 2.52
N ASN A 144 -5.87 18.11 3.54
CA ASN A 144 -5.23 17.96 4.84
C ASN A 144 -4.10 16.92 4.84
N LEU A 145 -3.82 16.25 3.72
CA LEU A 145 -2.63 15.41 3.58
C LEU A 145 -1.34 16.25 3.59
N LEU A 146 -0.33 15.77 4.31
CA LEU A 146 0.97 16.43 4.43
C LEU A 146 1.82 16.24 3.17
N TYR A 147 1.91 15.01 2.68
CA TYR A 147 2.91 14.64 1.70
C TYR A 147 2.35 14.64 0.27
N LYS A 148 3.11 15.22 -0.66
CA LYS A 148 2.75 15.22 -2.11
C LYS A 148 2.50 13.81 -2.65
N PHE A 149 3.26 12.83 -2.16
CA PHE A 149 3.07 11.43 -2.51
C PHE A 149 1.68 10.90 -2.13
N GLN A 150 1.18 11.21 -0.92
CA GLN A 150 -0.14 10.75 -0.48
C GLN A 150 -1.25 11.36 -1.33
N LYS A 151 -1.15 12.66 -1.65
CA LYS A 151 -2.09 13.32 -2.57
C LYS A 151 -2.10 12.65 -3.94
N LYS A 152 -0.92 12.23 -4.43
CA LYS A 152 -0.79 11.51 -5.70
C LYS A 152 -1.36 10.09 -5.64
N GLN A 153 -1.13 9.37 -4.54
CA GLN A 153 -1.72 8.06 -4.29
C GLN A 153 -3.26 8.14 -4.23
N TYR A 154 -3.79 9.18 -3.57
CA TYR A 154 -5.22 9.44 -3.54
C TYR A 154 -5.81 9.69 -4.94
N GLU A 155 -5.13 10.50 -5.77
CA GLU A 155 -5.51 10.68 -7.19
C GLU A 155 -5.57 9.34 -7.93
N MET A 156 -4.64 8.41 -7.64
CA MET A 156 -4.63 7.10 -8.27
C MET A 156 -5.83 6.23 -7.89
N TYR A 157 -6.42 6.40 -6.70
CA TYR A 157 -7.64 5.67 -6.32
C TYR A 157 -8.78 5.96 -7.30
N GLY A 158 -9.06 7.23 -7.57
CA GLY A 158 -10.16 7.64 -8.46
C GLY A 158 -9.88 7.48 -9.96
N VAL A 159 -8.63 7.21 -10.35
CA VAL A 159 -8.20 7.13 -11.75
C VAL A 159 -7.92 5.69 -12.18
N PHE A 160 -6.98 5.02 -11.52
CA PHE A 160 -6.57 3.67 -11.89
C PHE A 160 -7.46 2.63 -11.19
N TRP A 161 -7.55 2.70 -9.86
CA TRP A 161 -8.23 1.68 -9.08
C TRP A 161 -9.76 1.72 -9.29
N ASP A 162 -10.36 2.89 -9.51
CA ASP A 162 -11.76 3.00 -9.94
C ASP A 162 -12.01 2.33 -11.31
N ALA A 163 -11.10 2.52 -12.27
CA ALA A 163 -11.24 1.88 -13.57
C ALA A 163 -11.03 0.36 -13.49
N VAL A 164 -10.21 -0.13 -12.57
CA VAL A 164 -10.11 -1.57 -12.23
C VAL A 164 -11.41 -2.07 -11.63
N ARG A 165 -11.95 -1.39 -10.61
CA ARG A 165 -13.21 -1.72 -9.92
C ARG A 165 -14.37 -1.85 -10.89
N THR A 166 -14.53 -0.86 -11.75
CA THR A 166 -15.59 -0.80 -12.77
C THR A 166 -15.32 -1.66 -14.00
N LYS A 167 -14.18 -2.36 -14.05
CA LYS A 167 -13.74 -3.17 -15.19
C LYS A 167 -13.71 -2.40 -16.51
N SER A 168 -13.41 -1.10 -16.43
CA SER A 168 -13.36 -0.19 -17.57
C SER A 168 -12.05 -0.34 -18.34
N TRP A 169 -11.77 -1.53 -18.89
CA TRP A 169 -10.44 -1.90 -19.42
C TRP A 169 -9.94 -0.98 -20.53
N ASN A 170 -10.81 -0.56 -21.45
CA ASN A 170 -10.44 0.38 -22.51
C ASN A 170 -10.04 1.75 -21.95
N ARG A 171 -10.82 2.27 -20.98
CA ARG A 171 -10.51 3.52 -20.26
C ARG A 171 -9.19 3.39 -19.51
N LEU A 172 -8.99 2.29 -18.79
CA LEU A 172 -7.76 2.05 -18.02
C LEU A 172 -6.53 1.98 -18.93
N ASN A 173 -6.62 1.26 -20.05
CA ASN A 173 -5.54 1.19 -21.04
C ASN A 173 -5.21 2.57 -21.65
N ALA A 174 -6.21 3.41 -21.90
CA ALA A 174 -5.99 4.79 -22.35
C ALA A 174 -5.28 5.63 -21.28
N ILE A 175 -5.72 5.55 -20.03
CA ILE A 175 -5.10 6.25 -18.88
C ILE A 175 -3.63 5.82 -18.71
N CYS A 176 -3.33 4.52 -18.79
CA CYS A 176 -1.96 4.00 -18.68
C CYS A 176 -1.01 4.50 -19.80
N ARG A 177 -1.57 4.97 -20.91
CA ARG A 177 -0.83 5.50 -22.06
C ARG A 177 -0.78 7.02 -22.10
N ASP A 178 -1.52 7.70 -21.23
CA ASP A 178 -1.57 9.14 -21.15
C ASP A 178 -0.22 9.73 -20.69
N GLU A 179 0.23 10.77 -21.39
CA GLU A 179 1.49 11.45 -21.11
C GLU A 179 1.52 12.07 -19.71
N LYS A 180 0.35 12.47 -19.17
CA LYS A 180 0.21 12.95 -17.79
C LYS A 180 0.77 11.95 -16.78
N TRP A 181 0.64 10.66 -17.04
CA TRP A 181 1.10 9.59 -16.14
C TRP A 181 2.44 9.00 -16.57
N ARG A 182 2.67 8.83 -17.87
CA ARG A 182 3.94 8.28 -18.38
C ARG A 182 5.12 9.23 -18.26
N GLY A 183 4.90 10.53 -18.50
CA GLY A 183 5.92 11.57 -18.38
C GLY A 183 6.16 12.04 -16.95
N ALA A 184 5.29 11.66 -16.01
CA ALA A 184 5.42 12.07 -14.62
C ALA A 184 6.55 11.34 -13.89
N LYS A 185 7.36 12.11 -13.13
CA LYS A 185 8.37 11.55 -12.22
C LYS A 185 7.69 10.97 -10.98
N LEU A 186 7.34 9.69 -11.04
CA LEU A 186 6.65 8.97 -9.96
C LEU A 186 7.58 8.04 -9.17
N PRO A 187 7.40 7.94 -7.85
CA PRO A 187 8.04 6.92 -7.02
C PRO A 187 7.77 5.51 -7.55
N GLY A 188 8.68 4.57 -7.24
CA GLY A 188 8.63 3.20 -7.75
C GLY A 188 7.31 2.51 -7.45
N ASN A 189 6.79 2.62 -6.23
CA ASN A 189 5.54 1.97 -5.82
C ASN A 189 4.34 2.44 -6.65
N LEU A 190 4.25 3.74 -6.98
CA LEU A 190 3.19 4.25 -7.87
C LEU A 190 3.36 3.72 -9.30
N ARG A 191 4.59 3.69 -9.82
CA ARG A 191 4.89 3.10 -11.14
C ARG A 191 4.55 1.60 -11.18
N GLY A 192 4.78 0.89 -10.08
CA GLY A 192 4.40 -0.51 -9.91
C GLY A 192 2.89 -0.69 -10.02
N GLN A 193 2.12 0.11 -9.27
CA GLN A 193 0.65 0.09 -9.34
C GLN A 193 0.12 0.39 -10.75
N ILE A 194 0.66 1.41 -11.44
CA ILE A 194 0.27 1.75 -12.82
C ILE A 194 0.55 0.57 -13.76
N SER A 195 1.72 -0.06 -13.62
CA SER A 195 2.12 -1.20 -14.46
C SER A 195 1.24 -2.41 -14.22
N TYR A 196 0.89 -2.69 -12.96
CA TYR A 196 -0.06 -3.74 -12.59
C TYR A 196 -1.44 -3.48 -13.20
N CYS A 197 -1.97 -2.26 -13.04
CA CYS A 197 -3.26 -1.86 -13.61
C CYS A 197 -3.25 -1.95 -15.15
N HIS A 198 -2.13 -1.61 -15.80
CA HIS A 198 -1.99 -1.74 -17.24
C HIS A 198 -2.01 -3.21 -17.69
N GLY A 199 -1.39 -4.12 -16.92
CA GLY A 199 -1.48 -5.56 -17.13
C GLY A 199 -2.94 -6.05 -17.08
N LEU A 200 -3.68 -5.65 -16.05
CA LEU A 200 -5.11 -5.98 -15.91
C LEU A 200 -5.93 -5.45 -17.11
N ALA A 201 -5.67 -4.22 -17.55
CA ALA A 201 -6.36 -3.63 -18.69
C ALA A 201 -6.07 -4.38 -20.00
N LEU A 202 -4.82 -4.78 -20.24
CA LEU A 202 -4.43 -5.52 -21.43
C LEU A 202 -5.05 -6.92 -21.45
N GLU A 203 -5.08 -7.62 -20.31
CA GLU A 203 -5.79 -8.90 -20.21
C GLU A 203 -7.29 -8.75 -20.44
N GLY A 204 -7.91 -7.77 -19.78
CA GLY A 204 -9.33 -7.46 -19.96
C GLY A 204 -9.70 -7.06 -21.39
N ALA A 205 -8.74 -6.58 -22.18
CA ALA A 205 -8.87 -6.27 -23.60
C ALA A 205 -8.46 -7.42 -24.54
N GLY A 206 -8.24 -8.64 -24.01
CA GLY A 206 -7.89 -9.82 -24.80
C GLY A 206 -6.46 -9.80 -25.38
N GLN A 207 -5.53 -9.07 -24.75
CA GLN A 207 -4.13 -8.95 -25.17
C GLN A 207 -3.16 -9.53 -24.12
N PRO A 208 -3.28 -10.81 -23.73
CA PRO A 208 -2.54 -11.39 -22.61
C PRO A 208 -1.02 -11.39 -22.83
N VAL A 209 -0.55 -11.61 -24.06
CA VAL A 209 0.90 -11.56 -24.38
C VAL A 209 1.49 -10.18 -24.09
N LYS A 210 0.75 -9.10 -24.41
CA LYS A 210 1.21 -7.74 -24.08
C LYS A 210 1.16 -7.46 -22.57
N ALA A 211 0.24 -8.10 -21.85
CA ALA A 211 0.11 -7.95 -20.41
C ALA A 211 1.35 -8.48 -19.67
N LEU A 212 2.05 -9.49 -20.20
CA LEU A 212 3.31 -10.01 -19.62
C LEU A 212 4.32 -8.90 -19.34
N ASN A 213 4.57 -8.02 -20.33
CA ASN A 213 5.50 -6.90 -20.17
C ASN A 213 5.05 -5.90 -19.11
N ALA A 214 3.73 -5.63 -19.04
CA ALA A 214 3.18 -4.71 -18.05
C ALA A 214 3.31 -5.28 -16.62
N TYR A 215 3.02 -6.57 -16.44
CA TYR A 215 3.22 -7.25 -15.16
C TYR A 215 4.69 -7.37 -14.76
N ASN A 216 5.59 -7.63 -15.72
CA ASN A 216 7.03 -7.63 -15.45
C ASN A 216 7.51 -6.26 -14.95
N ASN A 217 7.02 -5.18 -15.54
CA ASN A 217 7.33 -3.83 -15.07
C ASN A 217 6.82 -3.55 -13.65
N ALA A 218 5.71 -4.18 -13.22
CA ALA A 218 5.12 -3.95 -11.91
C ALA A 218 6.05 -4.31 -10.75
N PHE A 219 6.78 -5.43 -10.85
CA PHE A 219 7.71 -5.85 -9.79
C PHE A 219 9.16 -5.37 -9.99
N VAL A 220 9.50 -4.82 -11.16
CA VAL A 220 10.79 -4.12 -11.39
C VAL A 220 10.72 -2.67 -10.90
N ALA A 221 9.54 -2.03 -10.97
CA ALA A 221 9.38 -0.60 -10.72
C ALA A 221 9.85 -0.13 -9.33
N ASP A 222 9.68 -0.96 -8.31
CA ASP A 222 10.07 -0.71 -6.92
C ASP A 222 10.86 -1.87 -6.28
N PHE A 223 11.49 -2.71 -7.10
CA PHE A 223 12.26 -3.86 -6.62
C PHE A 223 11.45 -4.79 -5.71
N ALA A 224 10.19 -5.06 -6.09
CA ALA A 224 9.26 -5.93 -5.37
C ALA A 224 8.83 -5.43 -3.98
N ALA A 225 8.99 -4.13 -3.68
CA ALA A 225 8.60 -3.56 -2.40
C ALA A 225 7.07 -3.51 -2.20
N SER A 226 6.29 -3.38 -3.27
CA SER A 226 4.83 -3.54 -3.26
C SER A 226 4.49 -5.01 -3.49
N GLU A 227 4.57 -5.79 -2.42
CA GLU A 227 4.54 -7.24 -2.44
C GLU A 227 3.22 -7.81 -2.98
N GLU A 228 2.09 -7.15 -2.68
CA GLU A 228 0.76 -7.60 -3.06
C GLU A 228 0.58 -7.59 -4.57
N ILE A 229 0.94 -6.49 -5.22
CA ILE A 229 0.85 -6.35 -6.68
C ILE A 229 1.95 -7.15 -7.38
N THR A 230 3.14 -7.26 -6.78
CA THR A 230 4.26 -8.01 -7.32
C THR A 230 3.93 -9.49 -7.39
N ARG A 231 3.41 -10.06 -6.31
CA ARG A 231 2.98 -11.46 -6.25
C ARG A 231 1.87 -11.74 -7.24
N LYS A 232 0.85 -10.88 -7.30
CA LYS A 232 -0.27 -11.03 -8.25
C LYS A 232 0.22 -10.92 -9.70
N SER A 233 1.13 -9.99 -9.99
CA SER A 233 1.75 -9.86 -11.31
C SER A 233 2.51 -11.12 -11.73
N ALA A 234 3.33 -11.69 -10.84
CA ALA A 234 4.06 -12.93 -11.12
C ALA A 234 3.11 -14.11 -11.36
N LEU A 235 2.05 -14.25 -10.54
CA LEU A 235 1.05 -15.30 -10.73
C LEU A 235 0.24 -15.10 -12.02
N ASN A 236 -0.04 -13.86 -12.42
CA ASN A 236 -0.70 -13.55 -13.70
C ASN A 236 0.21 -13.90 -14.88
N CYS A 237 1.51 -13.57 -14.83
CA CYS A 237 2.47 -14.00 -15.84
C CYS A 237 2.50 -15.53 -15.97
N LEU A 238 2.63 -16.24 -14.86
CA LEU A 238 2.65 -17.71 -14.85
C LEU A 238 1.35 -18.32 -15.41
N ARG A 239 0.20 -17.71 -15.12
CA ARG A 239 -1.09 -18.11 -15.71
C ARG A 239 -1.10 -17.91 -17.22
N ILE A 240 -0.78 -16.71 -17.69
CA ILE A 240 -0.77 -16.38 -19.13
C ILE A 240 0.17 -17.31 -19.89
N ILE A 241 1.37 -17.57 -19.35
CA ILE A 241 2.35 -18.45 -19.99
C ILE A 241 1.81 -19.89 -20.04
N LEU A 242 1.21 -20.40 -18.95
CA LEU A 242 0.67 -21.76 -18.91
C LEU A 242 -0.47 -21.97 -19.91
N ASP A 243 -1.28 -20.93 -20.12
CA ASP A 243 -2.42 -20.98 -21.03
C ASP A 243 -2.04 -20.77 -22.51
N HIS A 244 -0.78 -20.39 -22.81
CA HIS A 244 -0.30 -20.07 -24.15
C HIS A 244 -0.14 -21.33 -25.04
N GLU A 245 -0.66 -21.29 -26.27
CA GLU A 245 -0.66 -22.46 -27.18
C GLU A 245 0.75 -22.94 -27.55
N ASP A 246 1.67 -22.02 -27.86
CA ASP A 246 3.07 -22.41 -28.15
C ASP A 246 3.75 -23.10 -26.96
N VAL A 247 3.36 -22.76 -25.72
CA VAL A 247 3.91 -23.37 -24.50
C VAL A 247 3.38 -24.78 -24.34
N LYS A 248 2.08 -25.00 -24.55
CA LYS A 248 1.49 -26.35 -24.57
C LYS A 248 2.16 -27.22 -25.63
N THR A 249 2.29 -26.69 -26.84
CA THR A 249 2.98 -27.36 -27.96
C THR A 249 4.41 -27.71 -27.60
N ALA A 250 5.18 -26.78 -27.02
CA ALA A 250 6.56 -27.03 -26.61
C ALA A 250 6.65 -28.09 -25.49
N MET A 251 5.71 -28.10 -24.54
CA MET A 251 5.64 -29.11 -23.49
C MET A 251 5.32 -30.50 -24.04
N ASP A 252 4.42 -30.61 -25.01
CA ASP A 252 4.04 -31.88 -25.64
C ASP A 252 5.17 -32.45 -26.50
N LEU A 253 5.85 -31.59 -27.26
CA LEU A 253 6.96 -31.99 -28.12
C LEU A 253 8.26 -32.23 -27.34
N TYR A 254 8.35 -31.86 -26.07
CA TYR A 254 9.61 -31.82 -25.32
C TYR A 254 10.40 -33.12 -25.36
N SER A 255 9.77 -34.30 -25.37
CA SER A 255 10.47 -35.59 -25.43
C SER A 255 10.79 -36.07 -26.85
N THR A 256 10.40 -35.32 -27.87
CA THR A 256 10.54 -35.67 -29.29
C THR A 256 11.73 -34.96 -29.94
N GLU A 257 12.05 -35.36 -31.17
CA GLU A 257 13.05 -34.70 -32.03
C GLU A 257 12.57 -33.35 -32.57
N ASP A 258 11.26 -33.10 -32.58
CA ASP A 258 10.64 -31.87 -33.09
C ASP A 258 10.74 -30.70 -32.08
N TYR A 259 11.20 -30.95 -30.86
CA TYR A 259 11.40 -29.89 -29.86
C TYR A 259 12.59 -28.99 -30.22
N SER A 260 12.38 -27.68 -30.11
CA SER A 260 13.43 -26.67 -30.29
C SER A 260 13.49 -25.72 -29.09
N ASP A 261 14.69 -25.56 -28.53
CA ASP A 261 15.00 -24.56 -27.50
C ASP A 261 14.84 -23.11 -28.00
N GLU A 262 14.84 -22.91 -29.31
CA GLU A 262 14.66 -21.60 -29.96
C GLU A 262 13.18 -21.29 -30.26
N SER A 263 12.26 -22.20 -29.93
CA SER A 263 10.82 -21.96 -30.12
C SER A 263 10.29 -20.90 -29.14
N ASN A 264 9.23 -20.19 -29.55
CA ASN A 264 8.57 -19.21 -28.69
C ASN A 264 8.06 -19.85 -27.38
N GLY A 265 7.51 -21.07 -27.46
CA GLY A 265 7.09 -21.84 -26.30
C GLY A 265 8.24 -22.13 -25.33
N ALA A 266 9.40 -22.58 -25.83
CA ALA A 266 10.58 -22.82 -25.00
C ALA A 266 11.10 -21.53 -24.34
N ALA A 267 11.10 -20.41 -25.07
CA ALA A 267 11.47 -19.10 -24.51
C ALA A 267 10.55 -18.68 -23.34
N LEU A 268 9.23 -18.83 -23.51
CA LEU A 268 8.26 -18.53 -22.46
C LEU A 268 8.36 -19.49 -21.26
N ILE A 269 8.64 -20.78 -21.48
CA ILE A 269 8.93 -21.73 -20.40
C ILE A 269 10.16 -21.31 -19.60
N LYS A 270 11.21 -20.80 -20.26
CA LYS A 270 12.40 -20.25 -19.62
C LYS A 270 12.07 -19.02 -18.78
N GLU A 271 11.24 -18.11 -19.30
CA GLU A 271 10.76 -16.95 -18.53
C GLU A 271 9.97 -17.37 -17.30
N ALA A 272 9.01 -18.30 -17.43
CA ALA A 272 8.25 -18.83 -16.31
C ALA A 272 9.17 -19.50 -15.27
N THR A 273 10.16 -20.27 -15.71
CA THR A 273 11.17 -20.87 -14.82
C THR A 273 11.99 -19.79 -14.09
N GLY A 274 12.31 -18.69 -14.76
CA GLY A 274 12.93 -17.52 -14.14
C GLY A 274 12.05 -16.88 -13.06
N LEU A 275 10.76 -16.71 -13.33
CA LEU A 275 9.77 -16.21 -12.37
C LEU A 275 9.62 -17.13 -11.16
N LEU A 276 9.62 -18.45 -11.34
CA LEU A 276 9.58 -19.40 -10.23
C LEU A 276 10.80 -19.25 -9.32
N LYS A 277 12.01 -19.09 -9.90
CA LYS A 277 13.23 -18.84 -9.11
C LYS A 277 13.18 -17.49 -8.39
N LEU A 278 12.63 -16.47 -9.03
CA LEU A 278 12.47 -15.15 -8.42
C LEU A 278 11.43 -15.18 -7.29
N TRP A 279 10.37 -15.98 -7.45
CA TRP A 279 9.39 -16.24 -6.41
C TRP A 279 10.04 -16.84 -5.17
N ASP A 280 10.82 -17.92 -5.34
CA ASP A 280 11.49 -18.59 -4.23
C ASP A 280 12.48 -17.68 -3.49
N LYS A 281 13.11 -16.73 -4.19
CA LYS A 281 14.11 -15.83 -3.61
C LYS A 281 13.54 -14.56 -3.00
N VAL A 282 12.53 -13.95 -3.63
CA VAL A 282 12.10 -12.58 -3.35
C VAL A 282 10.58 -12.46 -3.29
N LEU A 283 9.85 -12.88 -4.33
CA LEU A 283 8.42 -12.52 -4.45
C LEU A 283 7.52 -13.32 -3.50
N GLY A 284 7.87 -14.58 -3.23
CA GLY A 284 7.02 -15.50 -2.47
C GLY A 284 6.89 -15.14 -1.00
N SER A 285 7.84 -14.37 -0.44
CA SER A 285 7.82 -13.99 0.98
C SER A 285 7.61 -15.17 1.95
N GLY A 286 8.19 -16.34 1.63
CA GLY A 286 8.03 -17.57 2.41
C GLY A 286 6.83 -18.43 2.00
N GLU A 287 5.93 -17.94 1.17
CA GLU A 287 4.84 -18.75 0.60
C GLU A 287 5.28 -19.53 -0.64
N SER A 288 4.84 -20.78 -0.74
CA SER A 288 5.09 -21.60 -1.93
C SER A 288 4.25 -21.13 -3.11
N VAL A 289 4.85 -21.10 -4.30
CA VAL A 289 4.10 -20.92 -5.55
C VAL A 289 3.05 -22.04 -5.72
N PRO A 290 1.85 -21.74 -6.27
CA PRO A 290 0.85 -22.76 -6.56
C PRO A 290 1.42 -23.93 -7.37
N SER A 291 1.09 -25.16 -6.95
CA SER A 291 1.71 -26.40 -7.47
C SER A 291 1.58 -26.56 -8.98
N LYS A 292 0.46 -26.11 -9.58
CA LYS A 292 0.25 -26.16 -11.03
C LYS A 292 1.36 -25.49 -11.84
N TYR A 293 1.96 -24.41 -11.32
CA TYR A 293 3.02 -23.68 -12.02
C TYR A 293 4.39 -24.37 -11.92
N LYS A 294 4.58 -25.32 -10.99
CA LYS A 294 5.82 -26.12 -10.91
C LYS A 294 6.02 -27.01 -12.13
N THR A 295 5.02 -27.16 -12.99
CA THR A 295 5.13 -27.93 -14.24
C THR A 295 6.27 -27.43 -15.13
N PHE A 296 6.54 -26.12 -15.18
CA PHE A 296 7.61 -25.54 -15.99
C PHE A 296 9.00 -26.09 -15.62
N LEU A 297 9.21 -26.51 -14.37
CA LEU A 297 10.48 -27.06 -13.91
C LEU A 297 10.83 -28.43 -14.53
N LYS A 298 9.85 -29.09 -15.17
CA LYS A 298 10.05 -30.38 -15.86
C LYS A 298 10.67 -30.22 -17.26
N TYR A 299 10.77 -28.99 -17.75
CA TYR A 299 11.15 -28.67 -19.13
C TYR A 299 12.38 -27.75 -19.16
N PRO A 300 13.55 -28.16 -18.61
CA PRO A 300 14.78 -27.39 -18.74
C PRO A 300 15.25 -27.32 -20.22
N PRO A 301 16.04 -26.32 -20.61
CA PRO A 301 16.63 -26.30 -21.95
C PRO A 301 17.48 -27.55 -22.19
N LYS A 302 17.36 -28.19 -23.37
CA LYS A 302 18.12 -29.42 -23.69
C LYS A 302 19.55 -29.12 -24.10
N ASN A 303 19.76 -28.06 -24.85
CA ASN A 303 21.06 -27.64 -25.36
C ASN A 303 21.61 -26.53 -24.46
N ARG A 304 22.41 -26.91 -23.46
CA ARG A 304 23.19 -25.98 -22.63
C ARG A 304 24.68 -26.17 -22.83
#